data_AF-A0ABD3FEX7-F1
#
_entry.id   AF-A0ABD3FEX7-F1
#
_cell.length_a   1.000
_cell.length_b   1.000
_cell.length_c   1.000
_cell.angle_alpha   90.00
_cell.angle_beta   90.00
_cell.angle_gamma   90.00
#
_symmetry.space_group_name_H-M   'P 1'
#
loop_
_entity.id
_entity.type
_entity.pdbx_description
1 polymer ?
#
loop_
_entity_poly.entity_id
_entity_poly.type
_entity_poly.pdbx_seq_one_letter_code
_entity_poly.pdbx_strand_id
1 'polypeptide(L)'
;MMPEENPAEYGHLDSDDDSGDTSVYDDDEELGMPEADPGIEDDDVEQLEQLFDLSLLAEVGGVGQIGRGNVNSNVLAEMKRNGWTTPQTQTPCPYMVELYEDRPDGWIGEDYPGLFNGEHGPTRAAIGAASTPTEAFFLFVTPHLLESIAGASNDYFMVKLDDRIEALVVKQRARKLKKPDFQGKPSELIR
;
A
#
# COMPACT_ATOMS: atom_id res chain seq x y z
N MET A 1 -39.52 -7.05 -49.43
CA MET A 1 -38.48 -7.95 -49.98
C MET A 1 -37.17 -7.51 -49.34
N MET A 2 -36.78 -8.15 -48.24
CA MET A 2 -35.48 -7.92 -47.59
C MET A 2 -34.62 -9.15 -47.91
N PRO A 3 -33.31 -9.00 -48.18
CA PRO A 3 -32.45 -10.12 -48.50
C PRO A 3 -32.24 -11.00 -47.26
N GLU A 4 -32.18 -12.30 -47.52
CA GLU A 4 -32.00 -13.38 -46.56
C GLU A 4 -30.55 -13.34 -46.02
N GLU A 5 -30.38 -13.13 -44.71
CA GLU A 5 -29.07 -13.12 -44.06
C GLU A 5 -28.50 -14.55 -44.03
N ASN A 6 -27.31 -14.74 -44.61
CA ASN A 6 -26.65 -16.05 -44.67
C ASN A 6 -25.92 -16.34 -43.35
N PRO A 7 -26.35 -17.33 -42.55
CA PRO A 7 -25.74 -17.63 -41.25
C PRO A 7 -24.30 -18.16 -41.36
N ALA A 8 -23.82 -18.53 -42.55
CA ALA A 8 -22.43 -18.95 -42.77
C ALA A 8 -21.43 -17.78 -42.74
N GLU A 9 -21.88 -16.53 -42.85
CA GLU A 9 -21.01 -15.34 -42.82
C GLU A 9 -20.56 -14.98 -41.39
N TYR A 10 -21.25 -15.48 -40.37
CA TYR A 10 -20.90 -15.25 -38.95
C TYR A 10 -19.96 -16.31 -38.37
N GLY A 11 -19.62 -17.35 -39.14
CA GLY A 11 -18.79 -18.47 -38.67
C GLY A 11 -17.29 -18.25 -38.73
N HIS A 12 -16.81 -17.12 -39.29
CA HIS A 12 -15.40 -16.82 -39.41
C HIS A 12 -14.99 -15.59 -38.58
N LEU A 13 -15.30 -15.65 -37.29
CA LEU A 13 -14.63 -14.84 -36.29
C LEU A 13 -13.62 -15.76 -35.58
N ASP A 14 -12.50 -16.00 -36.25
CA ASP A 14 -11.32 -16.48 -35.52
C ASP A 14 -10.92 -15.31 -34.63
N SER A 15 -11.20 -15.45 -33.34
CA SER A 15 -10.93 -14.44 -32.32
C SER A 15 -9.42 -14.24 -32.24
N ASP A 16 -8.88 -13.34 -33.06
CA ASP A 16 -7.58 -12.71 -32.83
C ASP A 16 -7.79 -11.87 -31.56
N ASP A 17 -7.53 -12.49 -30.41
CA ASP A 17 -7.49 -11.84 -29.10
C ASP A 17 -6.30 -10.89 -29.08
N ASP A 18 -6.47 -9.76 -29.76
CA ASP A 18 -5.72 -8.53 -29.62
C ASP A 18 -6.30 -7.73 -28.44
N SER A 19 -6.49 -8.39 -27.30
CA SER A 19 -6.39 -7.67 -26.04
C SER A 19 -4.91 -7.63 -25.69
N GLY A 20 -4.30 -6.48 -25.94
CA GLY A 20 -3.02 -6.12 -25.35
C GLY A 20 -3.20 -6.07 -23.84
N ASP A 21 -3.13 -7.24 -23.20
CA ASP A 21 -3.08 -7.37 -21.77
C ASP A 21 -1.72 -6.88 -21.30
N THR A 22 -1.64 -5.56 -21.11
CA THR A 22 -0.65 -4.90 -20.29
C THR A 22 -1.16 -4.91 -18.85
N SER A 23 -1.49 -6.08 -18.29
CA SER A 23 -1.62 -6.20 -16.84
C SER A 23 -0.20 -6.15 -16.27
N VAL A 24 0.14 -4.97 -15.75
CA VAL A 24 1.37 -4.68 -15.00
C VAL A 24 1.26 -5.17 -13.54
N TYR A 25 0.13 -5.77 -13.17
CA TYR A 25 -0.17 -6.15 -11.80
C TYR A 25 -0.57 -7.61 -11.77
N ASP A 26 0.43 -8.47 -11.67
CA ASP A 26 0.33 -9.83 -11.13
C ASP A 26 1.71 -10.19 -10.57
N ASP A 27 2.28 -9.27 -9.79
CA ASP A 27 3.28 -9.64 -8.79
C ASP A 27 2.74 -9.14 -7.46
N ASP A 28 2.06 -10.05 -6.77
CA ASP A 28 1.77 -9.92 -5.35
C ASP A 28 3.13 -9.99 -4.62
N GLU A 29 3.90 -8.91 -4.71
CA GLU A 29 5.06 -8.70 -3.87
C GLU A 29 4.54 -8.65 -2.44
N GLU A 30 4.78 -9.75 -1.72
CA GLU A 30 4.66 -9.89 -0.29
C GLU A 30 5.26 -8.64 0.37
N LEU A 31 4.38 -7.70 0.74
CA LEU A 31 4.75 -6.48 1.43
C LEU A 31 5.37 -6.90 2.76
N GLY A 32 6.70 -6.99 2.77
CA GLY A 32 7.49 -7.16 3.97
C GLY A 32 7.05 -6.10 4.97
N MET A 33 6.74 -6.56 6.18
CA MET A 33 6.49 -5.70 7.34
C MET A 33 7.49 -4.55 7.32
N PRO A 34 7.06 -3.28 7.38
CA PRO A 34 7.99 -2.16 7.38
C PRO A 34 8.96 -2.35 8.55
N GLU A 35 10.26 -2.34 8.25
CA GLU A 35 11.28 -2.34 9.30
C GLU A 35 11.04 -1.12 10.18
N ALA A 36 11.03 -1.35 11.50
CA ALA A 36 10.88 -0.31 12.49
C ALA A 36 12.02 0.71 12.30
N ASP A 37 11.65 1.98 12.21
CA ASP A 37 12.58 3.11 12.17
C ASP A 37 13.51 3.06 13.40
N PRO A 38 14.84 2.94 13.24
CA PRO A 38 15.77 2.87 14.36
C PRO A 38 15.89 4.20 15.14
N GLY A 39 15.17 5.25 14.73
CA GLY A 39 15.17 6.57 15.37
C GLY A 39 14.06 6.81 16.41
N ILE A 40 13.14 5.87 16.63
CA ILE A 40 12.18 5.97 17.72
C ILE A 40 12.78 5.28 18.94
N GLU A 41 13.38 6.09 19.82
CA GLU A 41 13.58 5.67 21.20
C GLU A 41 12.18 5.51 21.81
N ASP A 42 11.68 4.27 21.90
CA ASP A 42 10.47 3.88 22.64
C ASP A 42 10.68 4.05 24.17
N ASP A 43 11.26 5.18 24.60
CA ASP A 43 11.64 5.39 26.00
C ASP A 43 10.51 5.99 26.85
N ASP A 44 9.34 6.23 26.25
CA ASP A 44 8.12 6.61 26.97
C ASP A 44 6.93 5.76 26.50
N VAL A 45 7.07 4.43 26.51
CA VAL A 45 5.91 3.61 26.84
C VAL A 45 5.69 3.85 28.33
N GLU A 46 5.01 4.96 28.68
CA GLU A 46 4.27 5.01 29.93
C GLU A 46 3.62 3.65 30.04
N GLN A 47 3.98 2.90 31.07
CA GLN A 47 3.36 1.62 31.34
C GLN A 47 1.88 1.95 31.36
N LEU A 48 1.18 1.67 30.26
CA LEU A 48 -0.27 1.60 30.22
C LEU A 48 -0.52 0.71 31.41
N GLU A 49 -0.98 1.29 32.52
CA GLU A 49 -1.33 0.55 33.72
C GLU A 49 -2.12 -0.63 33.17
N GLN A 50 -1.56 -1.83 33.28
CA GLN A 50 -2.12 -2.97 32.58
C GLN A 50 -3.48 -3.20 33.23
N LEU A 51 -4.53 -2.62 32.64
CA LEU A 51 -5.90 -2.59 33.11
C LEU A 51 -6.57 -3.98 32.99
N PHE A 52 -5.78 -5.03 32.81
CA PHE A 52 -6.27 -6.38 32.85
C PHE A 52 -6.31 -6.83 34.30
N ASP A 53 -7.46 -7.36 34.70
CA ASP A 53 -7.60 -8.05 35.98
C ASP A 53 -6.50 -9.10 36.11
N LEU A 54 -5.73 -9.03 37.21
CA LEU A 54 -4.67 -9.98 37.51
C LEU A 54 -5.19 -11.43 37.55
N SER A 55 -6.47 -11.61 37.91
CA SER A 55 -7.16 -12.89 37.91
C SER A 55 -7.34 -13.44 36.49
N LEU A 56 -7.72 -12.59 35.54
CA LEU A 56 -7.82 -12.94 34.13
C LEU A 56 -6.44 -13.29 33.56
N LEU A 57 -5.42 -12.48 33.86
CA LEU A 57 -4.06 -12.74 33.40
C LEU A 57 -3.56 -14.09 33.94
N ALA A 58 -3.85 -14.43 35.20
CA ALA A 58 -3.50 -15.71 35.78
C ALA A 58 -4.23 -16.89 35.10
N GLU A 59 -5.53 -16.75 34.82
CA GLU A 59 -6.36 -17.78 34.18
C GLU A 59 -5.89 -18.12 32.75
N VAL A 60 -5.47 -17.10 32.01
CA VAL A 60 -4.98 -17.20 30.63
C VAL A 60 -3.53 -17.75 30.56
N GLY A 61 -2.87 -17.91 31.72
CA GLY A 61 -1.54 -18.54 31.85
C GLY A 61 -0.43 -17.59 32.35
N GLY A 62 -0.77 -16.35 32.66
CA GLY A 62 0.14 -15.30 33.10
C GLY A 62 0.79 -14.54 31.94
N VAL A 63 1.21 -13.30 32.22
CA VAL A 63 1.83 -12.38 31.24
C VAL A 63 3.01 -13.03 30.51
N GLY A 64 3.83 -13.83 31.20
CA GLY A 64 4.97 -14.51 30.61
C GLY A 64 4.62 -15.60 29.58
N GLN A 65 3.46 -16.25 29.70
CA GLN A 65 2.98 -17.22 28.71
C GLN A 65 2.30 -16.52 27.54
N ILE A 66 1.55 -15.45 27.83
CA ILE A 66 0.94 -14.59 26.80
C ILE A 66 2.01 -13.99 25.89
N GLY A 67 3.08 -13.42 26.46
CA GLY A 67 4.19 -12.86 25.69
C GLY A 67 4.96 -13.89 24.85
N ARG A 68 4.82 -15.19 25.16
CA ARG A 68 5.38 -16.30 24.37
C ARG A 68 4.37 -16.89 23.37
N GLY A 69 3.18 -16.30 23.25
CA GLY A 69 2.10 -16.82 22.40
C GLY A 69 1.46 -18.12 22.89
N ASN A 70 1.71 -18.52 24.14
CA ASN A 70 1.25 -19.79 24.71
C ASN A 70 0.06 -19.58 25.65
N VAL A 71 -1.08 -19.19 25.10
CA VAL A 71 -2.31 -18.92 25.84
C VAL A 71 -3.14 -20.19 26.07
N ASN A 72 -3.77 -20.32 27.25
CA ASN A 72 -4.68 -21.43 27.55
C ASN A 72 -5.88 -21.46 26.60
N SER A 73 -5.88 -22.43 25.68
CA SER A 73 -6.90 -22.56 24.64
C SER A 73 -8.30 -22.86 25.17
N ASN A 74 -8.41 -23.48 26.35
CA ASN A 74 -9.70 -23.78 26.96
C ASN A 74 -10.43 -22.51 27.39
N VAL A 75 -9.69 -21.53 27.93
CA VAL A 75 -10.22 -20.23 28.35
C VAL A 75 -10.75 -19.47 27.14
N LEU A 76 -9.98 -19.43 26.05
CA LEU A 76 -10.41 -18.82 24.79
C LEU A 76 -11.62 -19.54 24.17
N ALA A 77 -11.65 -20.87 24.25
CA ALA A 77 -12.78 -21.66 23.75
C ALA A 77 -14.06 -21.46 24.57
N GLU A 78 -13.92 -21.22 25.87
CA GLU A 78 -15.02 -20.89 26.77
C GLU A 78 -15.53 -19.46 26.51
N MET A 79 -14.64 -18.47 26.39
CA MET A 79 -14.98 -17.10 25.97
C MET A 79 -15.68 -17.07 24.61
N LYS A 80 -15.25 -17.91 23.66
CA LYS A 80 -15.91 -18.05 22.36
C LYS A 80 -17.36 -18.54 22.50
N ARG A 81 -17.65 -19.41 23.47
CA ARG A 81 -18.99 -19.99 23.68
C ARG A 81 -19.89 -19.09 24.52
N ASN A 82 -19.34 -18.46 25.56
CA ASN A 82 -20.09 -17.74 26.58
C ASN A 82 -20.06 -16.22 26.37
N GLY A 83 -19.24 -15.73 25.43
CA GLY A 83 -18.99 -14.31 25.19
C GLY A 83 -18.06 -13.68 26.21
N TRP A 84 -17.92 -12.35 26.11
CA TRP A 84 -17.26 -11.54 27.15
C TRP A 84 -18.25 -11.31 28.29
N THR A 85 -17.84 -11.57 29.52
CA THR A 85 -18.65 -11.21 30.70
C THR A 85 -18.80 -9.70 30.77
N THR A 86 -20.00 -9.20 31.09
CA THR A 86 -20.20 -7.76 31.34
C THR A 86 -19.28 -7.33 32.48
N PRO A 87 -18.43 -6.30 32.30
CA PRO A 87 -17.56 -5.84 33.37
C PRO A 87 -18.41 -5.41 34.58
N GLN A 88 -18.19 -6.02 35.74
CA GLN A 88 -18.98 -5.74 36.94
C GLN A 88 -18.63 -4.39 37.58
N THR A 89 -17.46 -3.85 37.27
CA THR A 89 -16.98 -2.56 37.76
C THR A 89 -16.39 -1.78 36.61
N GLN A 90 -17.19 -0.94 35.96
CA GLN A 90 -16.63 0.22 35.28
C GLN A 90 -16.60 1.34 36.31
N THR A 91 -15.43 1.57 36.89
CA THR A 91 -15.15 2.85 37.56
C THR A 91 -14.91 3.83 36.43
N PRO A 92 -15.79 4.82 36.18
CA PRO A 92 -15.50 5.86 35.20
C PRO A 92 -14.18 6.52 35.60
N CYS A 93 -13.29 6.74 34.64
CA CYS A 93 -12.08 7.50 34.92
C CYS A 93 -12.49 8.85 35.54
N PRO A 94 -11.75 9.40 36.53
CA PRO A 94 -12.13 10.63 37.21
C PRO A 94 -12.50 11.78 36.25
N TYR A 95 -11.73 11.93 35.17
CA TYR A 95 -11.95 12.93 34.12
C TYR A 95 -13.27 12.74 33.32
N MET A 96 -13.92 11.58 33.39
CA MET A 96 -15.22 11.32 32.74
C MET A 96 -16.41 11.83 33.56
N VAL A 97 -16.23 12.09 34.86
CA VAL A 97 -17.28 12.59 35.77
C VAL A 97 -17.10 14.09 36.03
N GLU A 98 -15.88 14.58 35.87
CA GLU A 98 -15.53 15.99 36.00
C GLU A 98 -16.09 16.81 34.83
N LEU A 99 -16.53 18.03 35.15
CA LEU A 99 -16.91 19.00 34.13
C LEU A 99 -15.65 19.43 33.38
N TYR A 100 -15.76 19.60 32.07
CA TYR A 100 -14.66 20.11 31.25
C TYR A 100 -14.15 21.45 31.83
N GLU A 101 -12.86 21.50 32.19
CA GLU A 101 -12.19 22.73 32.58
C GLU A 101 -11.69 23.44 31.32
N ASP A 102 -12.06 24.72 31.17
CA ASP A 102 -11.53 25.55 30.10
C ASP A 102 -10.01 25.69 30.28
N ARG A 103 -9.26 25.21 29.29
CA ARG A 103 -7.80 25.34 29.31
C ARG A 103 -7.38 26.79 29.06
N PRO A 104 -6.30 27.26 29.71
CA PRO A 104 -5.80 28.61 29.52
C PRO A 104 -5.30 28.83 28.09
N ASP A 105 -5.39 30.07 27.59
CA ASP A 105 -4.82 30.42 26.28
C ASP A 105 -3.33 30.06 26.21
N GLY A 106 -2.92 29.35 25.16
CA GLY A 106 -1.54 28.90 24.96
C GLY A 106 -1.20 27.53 25.55
N TRP A 107 -2.14 26.86 26.24
CA TRP A 107 -1.94 25.51 26.81
C TRP A 107 -1.36 24.51 25.81
N ILE A 108 -1.76 24.62 24.54
CA ILE A 108 -1.33 23.70 23.48
C ILE A 108 0.18 23.79 23.22
N GLY A 109 0.80 24.94 23.45
CA GLY A 109 2.25 25.11 23.29
C GLY A 109 3.05 24.64 24.50
N GLU A 110 2.45 24.60 25.68
CA GLU A 110 3.07 24.10 26.92
C GLU A 110 2.99 22.58 27.00
N ASP A 111 1.81 22.01 26.71
CA ASP A 111 1.56 20.58 26.79
C ASP A 111 2.06 19.83 25.56
N TYR A 112 2.12 20.51 24.40
CA TYR A 112 2.58 19.93 23.14
C TYR A 112 3.60 20.85 22.44
N PRO A 113 4.80 21.02 23.02
CA PRO A 113 5.82 21.93 22.48
C PRO A 113 6.32 21.54 21.08
N GLY A 114 6.08 20.30 20.64
CA GLY A 114 6.41 19.82 19.29
C GLY A 114 5.36 20.14 18.22
N LEU A 115 4.20 20.69 18.58
CA LEU A 115 3.20 21.05 17.60
C LEU A 115 3.63 22.28 16.80
N PHE A 116 3.54 22.17 15.48
CA PHE A 116 3.81 23.28 14.58
C PHE A 116 2.79 24.41 14.82
N ASN A 117 3.28 25.54 15.35
CA ASN A 117 2.50 26.74 15.65
C ASN A 117 2.63 27.85 14.59
N GLY A 118 3.26 27.54 13.45
CA GLY A 118 3.46 28.48 12.35
C GLY A 118 2.22 28.66 11.49
N GLU A 119 2.32 29.52 10.48
CA GLU A 119 1.26 29.72 9.50
C GLU A 119 0.93 28.41 8.79
N HIS A 120 -0.34 28.03 8.82
CA HIS A 120 -0.84 26.88 8.09
C HIS A 120 -1.31 27.30 6.70
N GLY A 121 -1.10 26.43 5.71
CA GLY A 121 -1.65 26.59 4.37
C GLY A 121 -0.60 26.66 3.26
N PRO A 122 -1.05 26.86 2.01
CA PRO A 122 -0.15 26.88 0.87
C PRO A 122 0.81 28.07 0.97
N THR A 123 2.09 27.81 0.72
CA THR A 123 3.09 28.89 0.66
C THR A 123 2.75 29.86 -0.47
N ARG A 124 3.26 31.10 -0.41
CA ARG A 124 3.06 32.08 -1.49
C ARG A 124 3.52 31.56 -2.86
N ALA A 125 4.56 30.72 -2.90
CA ALA A 125 5.01 30.04 -4.11
C ALA A 125 3.97 29.03 -4.61
N ALA A 126 3.38 28.24 -3.71
CA ALA A 126 2.30 27.31 -4.05
C ALA A 126 1.05 28.02 -4.56
N ILE A 127 0.67 29.13 -3.92
CA ILE A 127 -0.45 29.97 -4.39
C ILE A 127 -0.13 30.54 -5.78
N GLY A 128 1.09 31.01 -6.01
CA GLY A 128 1.52 31.51 -7.32
C GLY A 128 1.49 30.44 -8.40
N ALA A 129 1.97 29.23 -8.10
CA ALA A 129 1.99 28.11 -9.03
C ALA A 129 0.59 27.52 -9.30
N ALA A 130 -0.36 27.67 -8.36
CA ALA A 130 -1.74 27.23 -8.54
C ALA A 130 -2.51 28.00 -9.62
N SER A 131 -1.91 29.04 -10.21
CA SER A 131 -2.44 29.78 -11.36
C SER A 131 -2.71 28.89 -12.57
N THR A 132 -1.92 27.83 -12.75
CA THR A 132 -2.12 26.84 -13.81
C THR A 132 -1.82 25.43 -13.30
N PRO A 133 -2.51 24.38 -13.82
CA PRO A 133 -2.20 23.00 -13.45
C PRO A 133 -0.73 22.61 -13.71
N THR A 134 -0.15 23.16 -14.78
CA THR A 134 1.23 22.90 -15.19
C THR A 134 2.24 23.49 -14.21
N GLU A 135 2.05 24.73 -13.77
CA GLU A 135 2.94 25.35 -12.78
C GLU A 135 2.81 24.67 -11.41
N ALA A 136 1.59 24.32 -11.01
CA ALA A 136 1.35 23.54 -9.79
C ALA A 136 2.08 22.19 -9.85
N PHE A 137 2.06 21.52 -11.00
CA PHE A 137 2.82 20.29 -11.22
C PHE A 137 4.34 20.51 -11.10
N PHE A 138 4.89 21.52 -11.78
CA PHE A 138 6.33 21.79 -11.74
C PHE A 138 6.84 22.37 -10.42
N LEU A 139 5.96 22.88 -9.55
CA LEU A 139 6.32 23.24 -8.18
C LEU A 139 6.83 22.01 -7.41
N PHE A 140 6.22 20.84 -7.63
CA PHE A 140 6.58 19.60 -6.96
C PHE A 140 7.55 18.75 -7.80
N VAL A 141 7.39 18.76 -9.13
CA VAL A 141 8.20 17.97 -10.05
C VAL A 141 9.40 18.79 -10.52
N THR A 142 10.45 18.76 -9.71
CA THR A 142 11.68 19.51 -9.98
C THR A 142 12.47 18.92 -11.17
N PRO A 143 13.30 19.72 -11.87
CA PRO A 143 14.17 19.19 -12.92
C PRO A 143 15.09 18.05 -12.46
N HIS A 144 15.55 18.11 -11.21
CA HIS A 144 16.40 17.07 -10.63
C HIS A 144 15.64 15.74 -10.44
N LEU A 145 14.37 15.80 -10.00
CA LEU A 145 13.52 14.61 -9.93
C LEU A 145 13.32 13.99 -11.31
N LEU A 146 13.05 14.81 -12.34
CA LEU A 146 12.91 14.33 -13.71
C LEU A 146 14.21 13.71 -14.25
N GLU A 147 15.36 14.30 -13.94
CA GLU A 147 16.67 13.76 -14.31
C GLU A 147 16.92 12.40 -13.63
N SER A 148 16.60 12.28 -12.34
CA SER A 148 16.68 11.02 -11.60
C SER A 148 15.78 9.94 -12.20
N ILE A 149 14.53 10.29 -12.56
CA ILE A 149 13.59 9.38 -13.21
C ILE A 149 14.14 8.94 -14.57
N ALA A 150 14.67 9.87 -15.37
CA ALA A 150 15.23 9.58 -16.68
C ALA A 150 16.46 8.66 -16.58
N GLY A 151 17.35 8.92 -15.62
CA GLY A 151 18.51 8.08 -15.31
C GLY A 151 18.09 6.65 -14.94
N ALA A 152 17.25 6.50 -13.93
CA ALA A 152 16.77 5.19 -13.47
C ALA A 152 16.03 4.42 -14.58
N SER A 153 15.22 5.12 -15.39
CA SER A 153 14.51 4.51 -16.53
C SER A 153 15.46 4.00 -17.59
N ASN A 154 16.52 4.76 -17.89
CA ASN A 154 17.54 4.36 -18.85
C ASN A 154 18.37 3.18 -18.33
N ASP A 155 18.74 3.19 -17.05
CA ASP A 155 19.47 2.08 -16.41
C ASP A 155 18.65 0.79 -16.46
N TYR A 156 17.38 0.86 -16.08
CA TYR A 156 16.45 -0.27 -16.20
C TYR A 156 16.33 -0.75 -17.66
N PHE A 157 16.18 0.18 -18.60
CA PHE A 157 16.08 -0.14 -20.03
C PHE A 157 17.31 -0.91 -20.52
N MET A 158 18.51 -0.46 -20.14
CA MET A 158 19.76 -1.10 -20.55
C MET A 158 19.93 -2.47 -19.90
N VAL A 159 19.59 -2.61 -18.61
CA VAL A 159 19.64 -3.90 -17.90
C VAL A 159 18.67 -4.91 -18.53
N LYS A 160 17.48 -4.48 -18.94
CA LYS A 160 16.43 -5.36 -19.49
C LYS A 160 16.46 -5.49 -21.01
N LEU A 161 17.43 -4.89 -21.70
CA LEU A 161 17.45 -4.87 -23.15
C LEU A 161 17.56 -6.29 -23.74
N ASP A 162 18.54 -7.06 -23.27
CA ASP A 162 18.81 -8.41 -23.78
C ASP A 162 17.65 -9.36 -23.48
N ASP A 163 17.14 -9.38 -22.24
CA ASP A 163 15.97 -10.18 -21.85
C ASP A 163 14.77 -9.91 -22.77
N ARG A 164 14.53 -8.64 -23.09
CA ARG A 164 13.43 -8.22 -23.99
C ARG A 164 13.68 -8.65 -25.42
N ILE A 165 14.93 -8.59 -25.91
CA ILE A 165 15.32 -9.09 -27.22
C ILE A 165 15.09 -10.60 -27.31
N GLU A 166 15.52 -11.36 -26.31
CA GLU A 166 15.32 -12.81 -26.24
C GLU A 166 13.84 -13.18 -26.25
N ALA A 167 13.03 -12.50 -25.42
CA ALA A 167 11.59 -12.68 -25.39
C ALA A 167 10.95 -12.39 -26.76
N LEU A 168 11.40 -11.34 -27.47
CA LEU A 168 10.95 -11.04 -28.83
C LEU A 168 11.31 -12.14 -29.83
N VAL A 169 12.52 -12.69 -29.76
CA VAL A 169 12.96 -13.80 -30.63
C VAL A 169 12.12 -15.05 -30.39
N VAL A 170 11.87 -15.42 -29.12
CA VAL A 170 11.01 -16.56 -28.77
C VAL A 170 9.60 -16.37 -29.34
N LYS A 171 9.01 -15.18 -29.15
CA LYS A 171 7.70 -14.85 -29.72
C LYS A 171 7.68 -14.95 -31.24
N GLN A 172 8.73 -14.48 -31.93
CA GLN A 172 8.83 -14.61 -33.39
C GLN A 172 8.94 -16.08 -33.85
N ARG A 173 9.71 -16.92 -33.14
CA ARG A 173 9.80 -18.37 -33.44
C ARG A 173 8.46 -19.06 -33.27
N ALA A 174 7.76 -18.78 -32.17
CA ALA A 174 6.42 -19.32 -31.93
C ALA A 174 5.42 -18.89 -33.02
N ARG A 175 5.50 -17.64 -33.49
CA ARG A 175 4.67 -17.15 -34.60
C ARG A 175 4.99 -17.84 -35.93
N LYS A 176 6.28 -18.09 -36.25
CA LYS A 176 6.67 -18.85 -37.44
C LYS A 176 6.14 -20.29 -37.42
N LEU A 177 6.08 -20.91 -36.24
CA LEU A 177 5.51 -22.26 -36.11
C LEU A 177 4.00 -22.27 -36.35
N LYS A 178 3.27 -21.25 -35.87
CA LYS A 178 1.81 -21.14 -36.04
C LYS A 178 1.40 -20.67 -37.45
N LYS A 179 2.18 -19.78 -38.06
CA LYS A 179 1.90 -19.15 -39.36
C LYS A 179 3.14 -19.32 -40.26
N PRO A 180 3.15 -20.33 -41.16
CA PRO A 180 4.32 -20.64 -42.00
C PRO A 180 4.76 -19.49 -42.92
N ASP A 181 3.82 -18.64 -43.33
CA ASP A 181 4.08 -17.48 -44.19
C ASP A 181 4.64 -16.26 -43.41
N PHE A 182 4.76 -16.35 -42.08
CA PHE A 182 5.26 -15.25 -41.26
C PHE A 182 6.76 -15.04 -41.45
N GLN A 183 7.11 -13.92 -42.08
CA GLN A 183 8.48 -13.43 -42.21
C GLN A 183 8.87 -12.60 -40.97
N GLY A 184 9.44 -13.26 -39.95
CA GLY A 184 10.02 -12.56 -38.79
C GLY A 184 11.25 -11.72 -39.16
N LYS A 185 11.54 -10.68 -38.38
CA LYS A 185 12.75 -9.85 -38.58
C LYS A 185 14.01 -10.71 -38.37
N PRO A 186 15.08 -10.52 -39.17
CA PRO A 186 16.34 -11.22 -38.93
C PRO A 186 16.93 -10.77 -37.58
N SER A 187 17.51 -11.71 -36.83
CA SER A 187 18.02 -11.48 -35.47
C SER A 187 19.04 -10.34 -35.37
N GLU A 188 19.77 -10.07 -36.46
CA GLU A 188 20.75 -8.99 -36.57
C GLU A 188 20.12 -7.58 -36.59
N LEU A 189 18.81 -7.47 -36.85
CA LEU A 189 18.06 -6.21 -36.89
C LEU A 189 17.16 -5.99 -35.66
N ILE A 190 17.26 -6.83 -34.63
CA ILE A 190 16.45 -6.73 -33.39
C ILE A 190 17.23 -5.98 -32.28
N ARG A 191 18.42 -5.46 -32.59
CA ARG A 191 19.30 -4.74 -31.65
C ARG A 191 18.95 -3.27 -31.52
#